data_AF-A0A257PD92-F1
#
_entry.id   AF-A0A257PD92-F1
#
_cell.length_a   1.000
_cell.length_b   1.000
_cell.length_c   1.000
_cell.angle_alpha   90.00
_cell.angle_beta   90.00
_cell.angle_gamma   90.00
#
_symmetry.space_group_name_H-M   'P 1'
#
loop_
_entity.id
_entity.type
_entity.pdbx_description
1 polymer ?
#
loop_
_entity_poly.entity_id
_entity_poly.type
_entity_poly.pdbx_seq_one_letter_code
_entity_poly.pdbx_strand_id
1 'polypeptide(L)'
;MAIKGHVDGIEGSYIVGWAIAEPDAGNCAITVTDSDGVVLAKGRASRHRPDLAALGRGRTTLAFRIPITLPQEPRVLNVLANGEQLPGAPIITGPGQFDGHYAIEGATIAGWITERVPGFSPPLITIINQHGAEVGREIGRKQAADIDPLFAPAYFSIDLDDQCFGAGEMQLSIFANGVPFGRLACNLRLHGNLEVVTANNCSGWLVSPDQPQRSFKIEVFRNGEFAAEMECEHEREDVRGIYPTCATPGFGVTLKHSPLSAVEATTLSFRFHGSSTDLFDGPYVVANRPAAVAAAYRAAQLANQGFPGIGAAERAVMQLALSRFLDSARKEDGFTASKQAAPSAAHLPQPRIVVIVPIYRGVEVTRACIESVLAHRNAQTDRLILINDASPEPLMADMLARYTEHPNVFVLTNSNNLGFVQTVNRGLHFASGVDSLLLNSDTVVHAGA
;
A
#
# COMPACT_ATOMS: atom_id res chain seq x y z
N MET A 1 19.64 13.38 41.22
CA MET A 1 18.25 13.55 40.77
C MET A 1 18.27 13.22 39.29
N ALA A 2 17.57 12.18 38.84
CA ALA A 2 17.65 11.76 37.45
C ALA A 2 16.58 12.49 36.63
N ILE A 3 16.94 13.11 35.51
CA ILE A 3 15.97 13.72 34.61
C ILE A 3 15.58 12.71 33.53
N LYS A 4 14.27 12.53 33.31
CA LYS A 4 13.72 11.85 32.14
C LYS A 4 12.95 12.84 31.30
N GLY A 5 13.05 12.74 29.99
CA GLY A 5 12.34 13.63 29.09
C GLY A 5 12.74 13.40 27.64
N HIS A 6 12.10 14.14 26.75
CA HIS A 6 12.41 14.14 25.33
C HIS A 6 12.00 15.49 24.74
N VAL A 7 12.75 15.96 23.74
CA VAL A 7 12.37 17.11 22.92
C VAL A 7 11.75 16.59 21.63
N ASP A 8 10.48 16.94 21.41
CA ASP A 8 9.72 16.44 20.27
C ASP A 8 10.07 17.17 18.98
N GLY A 9 10.49 18.43 19.07
CA GLY A 9 10.91 19.25 17.94
C GLY A 9 10.55 20.71 18.11
N ILE A 10 10.24 21.36 16.99
CA ILE A 10 9.81 22.75 16.95
C ILE A 10 8.42 22.84 16.29
N GLU A 11 7.47 23.46 16.97
CA GLU A 11 6.17 23.81 16.40
C GLU A 11 6.14 25.30 16.11
N GLY A 12 6.39 25.70 14.85
CA GLY A 12 6.50 27.12 14.50
C GLY A 12 7.66 27.77 15.26
N SER A 13 7.36 28.67 16.19
CA SER A 13 8.34 29.33 17.05
C SER A 13 8.30 28.80 18.50
N TYR A 14 7.88 27.55 18.70
CA TYR A 14 7.88 26.90 20.02
C TYR A 14 8.80 25.69 20.05
N ILE A 15 9.63 25.59 21.09
CA ILE A 15 10.30 24.34 21.46
C ILE A 15 9.31 23.51 22.27
N VAL A 16 9.07 22.27 21.81
CA VAL A 16 8.09 21.36 22.39
C VAL A 16 8.72 20.06 22.88
N GLY A 17 8.16 19.50 23.94
CA GLY A 17 8.65 18.27 24.54
C GLY A 17 8.09 18.04 25.94
N TRP A 18 8.74 17.17 26.70
CA TRP A 18 8.37 16.87 28.08
C TRP A 18 9.59 16.55 28.95
N ALA A 19 9.46 16.77 30.26
CA ALA A 19 10.50 16.43 31.23
C ALA A 19 9.92 16.18 32.64
N ILE A 20 10.53 15.25 33.35
CA ILE A 20 10.24 14.90 34.75
C ILE A 20 11.55 14.67 35.52
N ALA A 21 11.57 15.06 36.79
CA ALA A 21 12.66 14.76 37.70
C ALA A 21 12.30 13.55 38.56
N GLU A 22 13.25 12.64 38.79
CA GLU A 22 13.09 11.48 39.68
C GLU A 22 14.01 11.58 40.92
N PRO A 23 13.45 11.39 42.15
CA PRO A 23 12.02 11.28 42.48
C PRO A 23 11.27 12.60 42.20
N ASP A 24 9.95 12.54 41.97
CA ASP A 24 9.17 13.72 41.56
C ASP A 24 9.33 14.88 42.55
N ALA A 25 9.98 15.94 42.10
CA ALA A 25 10.19 17.18 42.84
C ALA A 25 9.51 18.38 42.17
N GLY A 26 8.51 18.12 41.32
CA GLY A 26 7.75 19.14 40.62
C GLY A 26 8.16 19.34 39.16
N ASN A 27 7.77 20.49 38.60
CA ASN A 27 7.99 20.81 37.19
C ASN A 27 9.44 21.20 36.93
N CYS A 28 10.11 20.47 36.03
CA CYS A 28 11.46 20.78 35.56
C CYS A 28 11.51 22.20 34.96
N ALA A 29 12.55 22.95 35.30
CA ALA A 29 12.90 24.19 34.63
C ALA A 29 13.58 23.84 33.31
N ILE A 30 13.07 24.39 32.21
CA ILE A 30 13.61 24.17 30.87
C ILE A 30 14.37 25.41 30.46
N THR A 31 15.60 25.23 29.99
CA THR A 31 16.45 26.28 29.44
C THR A 31 16.87 25.90 28.03
N VAL A 32 16.70 26.82 27.09
CA VAL A 32 17.16 26.66 25.70
C VAL A 32 18.36 27.58 25.51
N THR A 33 19.48 27.03 25.05
CA THR A 33 20.70 27.79 24.77
C THR A 33 21.20 27.54 23.35
N ASP A 34 22.01 28.45 22.81
CA ASP A 34 22.78 28.16 21.60
C ASP A 34 24.07 27.35 21.91
N SER A 35 24.93 27.19 20.91
CA SER A 35 26.23 26.53 21.00
C SER A 35 27.25 27.28 21.87
N ASP A 36 27.08 28.60 22.03
CA ASP A 36 27.96 29.45 22.83
C ASP A 36 27.50 29.52 24.30
N GLY A 37 26.39 28.83 24.62
CA GLY A 37 25.80 28.82 25.96
C GLY A 37 24.93 30.04 26.27
N VAL A 38 24.64 30.88 25.28
CA VAL A 38 23.74 32.03 25.44
C VAL A 38 22.32 31.51 25.61
N VAL A 39 21.63 31.96 26.66
CA VAL A 39 20.26 31.56 26.93
C VAL A 39 19.30 32.28 26.00
N LEU A 40 18.57 31.52 25.19
CA LEU A 40 17.60 32.03 24.21
C LEU A 40 16.17 32.01 24.75
N ALA A 41 15.84 31.03 25.59
CA ALA A 41 14.52 30.95 26.23
C ALA A 41 14.57 30.18 27.54
N LYS A 42 13.59 30.45 28.41
CA LYS A 42 13.35 29.72 29.65
C LYS A 42 11.86 29.42 29.81
N GLY A 43 11.55 28.29 30.41
CA GLY A 43 10.18 27.89 30.71
C GLY A 43 10.12 26.75 31.72
N ARG A 44 8.95 26.12 31.84
CA ARG A 44 8.77 24.97 32.75
C ARG A 44 7.92 23.89 32.08
N ALA A 45 8.28 22.64 32.36
CA ALA A 45 7.50 21.44 32.02
C ALA A 45 6.23 21.38 32.88
N SER A 46 5.23 22.19 32.54
CA SER A 46 4.03 22.46 33.35
C SER A 46 2.72 22.28 32.59
N ARG A 47 2.78 21.95 31.30
CA ARG A 47 1.61 21.71 30.45
C ARG A 47 1.11 20.28 30.57
N HIS A 48 -0.19 20.13 30.39
CA HIS A 48 -0.89 18.85 30.47
C HIS A 48 -0.56 17.96 29.27
N ARG A 49 -0.23 16.69 29.53
CA ARG A 49 0.08 15.64 28.56
C ARG A 49 -0.38 14.28 29.10
N PRO A 50 -1.65 13.89 28.84
CA PRO A 50 -2.29 12.75 29.50
C PRO A 50 -1.70 11.40 29.11
N ASP A 51 -1.18 11.28 27.89
CA ASP A 51 -0.43 10.13 27.38
C ASP A 51 0.78 9.76 28.27
N LEU A 52 1.32 10.72 29.02
CA LEU A 52 2.44 10.51 29.95
C LEU A 52 2.01 10.26 31.40
N ALA A 53 0.72 10.11 31.70
CA ALA A 53 0.21 9.96 33.07
C ALA A 53 0.82 8.76 33.81
N ALA A 54 1.07 7.66 33.10
CA ALA A 54 1.70 6.45 33.66
C ALA A 54 3.15 6.73 34.10
N LEU A 55 3.90 7.50 33.32
CA LEU A 55 5.26 7.93 33.63
C LEU A 55 5.28 8.96 34.77
N GLY A 56 4.29 9.86 34.80
CA GLY A 56 4.11 10.87 35.83
C GLY A 56 3.57 10.38 37.17
N ARG A 57 3.38 9.07 37.36
CA ARG A 57 2.75 8.48 38.56
C ARG A 57 1.42 9.16 38.92
N GLY A 58 0.62 9.48 37.91
CA GLY A 58 -0.67 10.18 38.07
C GLY A 58 -0.62 11.69 37.79
N ARG A 59 0.56 12.32 37.72
CA ARG A 59 0.71 13.71 37.24
C ARG A 59 0.78 13.77 35.72
N THR A 60 0.05 14.71 35.12
CA THR A 60 0.03 14.94 33.67
C THR A 60 0.69 16.25 33.26
N THR A 61 1.05 17.12 34.20
CA THR A 61 1.72 18.41 33.94
C THR A 61 3.23 18.22 33.78
N LEU A 62 3.62 17.67 32.63
CA LEU A 62 5.01 17.27 32.32
C LEU A 62 5.52 17.83 31.00
N ALA A 63 4.64 18.43 30.18
CA ALA A 63 5.01 18.95 28.88
C ALA A 63 5.47 20.41 28.95
N PHE A 64 6.27 20.81 27.98
CA PHE A 64 6.61 22.20 27.74
C PHE A 64 6.33 22.58 26.29
N ARG A 65 5.93 23.83 26.09
CA ARG A 65 5.80 24.49 24.79
C ARG A 65 6.25 25.92 25.02
N ILE A 66 7.52 26.19 24.71
CA ILE A 66 8.24 27.40 25.13
C ILE A 66 8.52 28.24 23.90
N PRO A 67 8.07 29.51 23.87
CA PRO A 67 8.31 30.38 22.73
C PRO A 67 9.82 30.67 22.63
N ILE A 68 10.33 30.62 21.41
CA ILE A 68 11.71 30.94 21.07
C ILE A 68 11.76 31.90 19.89
N THR A 69 12.78 32.74 19.85
CA THR A 69 13.09 33.53 18.66
C THR A 69 13.95 32.68 17.75
N LEU A 70 13.41 32.29 16.58
CA LEU A 70 14.17 31.53 15.60
C LEU A 70 15.19 32.41 14.90
N PRO A 71 16.44 31.94 14.73
CA PRO A 71 17.46 32.64 13.97
C PRO A 71 17.20 32.50 12.45
N GLN A 72 17.67 33.48 11.67
CA GLN A 72 17.66 33.41 10.21
C GLN A 72 18.71 32.42 9.67
N GLU A 73 19.87 32.35 10.34
CA GLU A 73 20.96 31.46 9.98
C GLU A 73 20.86 30.13 10.74
N PRO A 74 21.44 29.04 10.20
CA PRO A 74 21.49 27.77 10.91
C PRO A 74 22.15 27.89 12.28
N ARG A 75 21.49 27.35 13.31
CA ARG A 75 22.02 27.31 14.67
C ARG A 75 21.70 26.00 15.35
N VAL A 76 22.58 25.62 16.28
CA VAL A 76 22.41 24.45 17.13
C VAL A 76 21.81 24.93 18.46
N LEU A 77 20.66 24.36 18.84
CA LEU A 77 19.95 24.65 20.06
C LEU A 77 20.08 23.48 21.04
N ASN A 78 20.62 23.76 22.22
CA ASN A 78 20.61 22.84 23.34
C ASN A 78 19.34 23.06 24.18
N VAL A 79 18.69 21.98 24.59
CA VAL A 79 17.50 22.03 25.45
C VAL A 79 17.81 21.26 26.72
N LEU A 80 17.84 21.97 27.84
CA LEU A 80 18.23 21.43 29.13
C LEU A 80 17.05 21.47 30.10
N ALA A 81 16.84 20.39 30.84
CA ALA A 81 15.91 20.30 31.96
C ALA A 81 16.70 20.24 33.27
N ASN A 82 16.50 21.22 34.15
CA ASN A 82 17.26 21.40 35.39
C ASN A 82 18.80 21.35 35.20
N GLY A 83 19.30 21.74 34.02
CA GLY A 83 20.72 21.72 33.68
C GLY A 83 21.22 20.45 33.00
N GLU A 84 20.39 19.41 32.85
CA GLU A 84 20.71 18.19 32.10
C GLU A 84 20.12 18.24 30.68
N GLN A 85 20.90 17.87 29.67
CA GLN A 85 20.44 17.88 28.28
C GLN A 85 19.38 16.80 28.04
N LEU A 86 18.28 17.19 27.39
CA LEU A 86 17.21 16.26 27.05
C LEU A 86 17.54 15.45 25.79
N PRO A 87 17.17 14.17 25.73
CA PRO A 87 17.10 13.40 24.49
C PRO A 87 16.29 14.12 23.42
N GLY A 88 16.68 14.00 22.15
CA GLY A 88 16.09 14.78 21.04
C GLY A 88 16.74 16.15 20.81
N ALA A 89 17.60 16.60 21.75
CA ALA A 89 18.52 17.72 21.55
C ALA A 89 19.97 17.21 21.37
N PRO A 90 20.85 17.98 20.71
CA PRO A 90 20.62 19.32 20.17
C PRO A 90 19.73 19.33 18.92
N ILE A 91 18.97 20.42 18.75
CA ILE A 91 18.13 20.66 17.58
C ILE A 91 18.82 21.66 16.66
N ILE A 92 18.80 21.41 15.35
CA ILE A 92 19.32 22.34 14.34
C ILE A 92 18.16 23.20 13.82
N THR A 93 18.27 24.52 13.91
CA THR A 93 17.40 25.49 13.23
C THR A 93 18.04 25.98 11.95
N GLY A 94 17.29 26.74 11.14
CA GLY A 94 17.79 27.31 9.89
C GLY A 94 17.07 26.78 8.66
N PRO A 95 17.40 27.31 7.46
CA PRO A 95 16.75 26.93 6.23
C PRO A 95 16.90 25.43 5.92
N GLY A 96 15.84 24.82 5.39
CA GLY A 96 15.78 23.40 5.07
C GLY A 96 15.55 22.48 6.28
N GLN A 97 15.36 23.02 7.49
CA GLN A 97 14.98 22.23 8.65
C GLN A 97 13.46 22.34 8.87
N PHE A 98 12.75 21.25 8.66
CA PHE A 98 11.29 21.21 8.74
C PHE A 98 10.81 20.37 9.92
N ASP A 99 9.70 20.80 10.50
CA ASP A 99 8.88 20.01 11.43
C ASP A 99 7.46 19.99 10.89
N GLY A 100 6.72 18.94 11.21
CA GLY A 100 5.34 18.85 10.76
C GLY A 100 4.70 17.54 11.13
N HIS A 101 3.43 17.45 10.77
CA HIS A 101 2.63 16.24 10.90
C HIS A 101 2.02 15.91 9.55
N TYR A 102 1.90 14.63 9.27
CA TYR A 102 1.26 14.12 8.07
C TYR A 102 0.51 12.83 8.39
N ALA A 103 -0.60 12.62 7.69
CA ALA A 103 -1.37 11.40 7.73
C ALA A 103 -1.88 11.09 6.33
N ILE A 104 -2.17 9.82 6.07
CA ILE A 104 -2.86 9.37 4.87
C ILE A 104 -4.28 8.97 5.26
N GLU A 105 -5.26 9.48 4.51
CA GLU A 105 -6.66 9.07 4.61
C GLU A 105 -7.16 8.75 3.20
N GLY A 106 -7.47 7.47 2.97
CA GLY A 106 -7.72 6.98 1.62
C GLY A 106 -6.54 7.29 0.70
N ALA A 107 -6.77 8.00 -0.39
CA ALA A 107 -5.73 8.39 -1.36
C ALA A 107 -5.19 9.82 -1.16
N THR A 108 -5.50 10.46 -0.04
CA THR A 108 -5.08 11.84 0.22
C THR A 108 -4.06 11.86 1.36
N ILE A 109 -2.90 12.47 1.14
CA ILE A 109 -1.93 12.77 2.21
C ILE A 109 -2.13 14.23 2.63
N ALA A 110 -2.53 14.42 3.89
CA ALA A 110 -2.79 15.74 4.44
C ALA A 110 -1.95 15.98 5.69
N GLY A 111 -1.63 17.25 5.92
CA GLY A 111 -0.77 17.61 7.03
C GLY A 111 -0.48 19.10 7.12
N TRP A 112 0.45 19.40 8.03
CA TRP A 112 0.99 20.74 8.22
C TRP A 112 2.50 20.66 8.36
N ILE A 113 3.18 21.72 7.95
CA ILE A 113 4.63 21.83 7.95
C ILE A 113 5.07 23.26 8.34
N THR A 114 6.12 23.33 9.15
CA THR A 114 6.83 24.57 9.50
C THR A 114 8.30 24.41 9.20
N GLU A 115 8.95 25.48 8.76
CA GLU A 115 10.40 25.55 8.69
C GLU A 115 10.94 26.24 9.95
N ARG A 116 12.09 25.81 10.46
CA ARG A 116 12.74 26.36 11.66
C ARG A 116 13.43 27.71 11.39
N VAL A 117 12.76 28.59 10.65
CA VAL A 117 13.16 29.97 10.34
C VAL A 117 11.97 30.91 10.48
N PRO A 118 12.19 32.18 10.86
CA PRO A 118 11.12 33.16 10.94
C PRO A 118 10.57 33.49 9.53
N GLY A 119 9.25 33.54 9.41
CA GLY A 119 8.59 34.05 8.20
C GLY A 119 8.77 33.18 6.95
N PHE A 120 9.00 31.88 7.11
CA PHE A 120 9.23 30.96 6.00
C PHE A 120 8.14 31.00 4.92
N SER A 121 8.52 30.76 3.67
CA SER A 121 7.59 30.59 2.55
C SER A 121 7.04 29.17 2.54
N PRO A 122 5.75 28.94 2.26
CA PRO A 122 5.21 27.60 2.17
C PRO A 122 6.03 26.73 1.19
N PRO A 123 6.53 25.56 1.63
CA PRO A 123 7.37 24.73 0.79
C PRO A 123 6.55 24.07 -0.33
N LEU A 124 7.25 23.63 -1.38
CA LEU A 124 6.74 22.63 -2.30
C LEU A 124 6.83 21.27 -1.60
N ILE A 125 5.71 20.59 -1.43
CA ILE A 125 5.65 19.21 -0.96
C ILE A 125 5.59 18.29 -2.19
N THR A 126 6.46 17.29 -2.23
CA THR A 126 6.42 16.21 -3.23
C THR A 126 6.37 14.85 -2.56
N ILE A 127 5.61 13.93 -3.17
CA ILE A 127 5.47 12.55 -2.72
C ILE A 127 6.08 11.66 -3.79
N ILE A 128 7.01 10.80 -3.39
CA ILE A 128 7.73 9.89 -4.27
C ILE A 128 7.49 8.46 -3.80
N ASN A 129 7.14 7.56 -4.72
CA ASN A 129 7.01 6.15 -4.41
C ASN A 129 8.37 5.45 -4.26
N GLN A 130 8.34 4.20 -3.78
CA GLN A 130 9.53 3.36 -3.62
C GLN A 130 10.35 3.11 -4.90
N HIS A 131 9.77 3.35 -6.08
CA HIS A 131 10.42 3.22 -7.38
C HIS A 131 10.99 4.54 -7.91
N GLY A 132 10.86 5.63 -7.16
CA GLY A 132 11.39 6.95 -7.52
C GLY A 132 10.47 7.80 -8.41
N ALA A 133 9.23 7.36 -8.67
CA ALA A 133 8.26 8.16 -9.41
C ALA A 133 7.55 9.15 -8.48
N GLU A 134 7.40 10.40 -8.93
CA GLU A 134 6.55 11.39 -8.28
C GLU A 134 5.08 10.96 -8.43
N VAL A 135 4.36 10.91 -7.31
CA VAL A 135 2.96 10.43 -7.23
C VAL A 135 2.02 11.46 -6.63
N GLY A 136 2.49 12.69 -6.44
CA GLY A 136 1.74 13.79 -5.87
C GLY A 136 2.63 15.00 -5.57
N ARG A 137 2.09 16.20 -5.78
CA ARG A 137 2.77 17.47 -5.50
C ARG A 137 1.79 18.59 -5.17
N GLU A 138 2.13 19.42 -4.21
CA GLU A 138 1.39 20.65 -3.90
C GLU A 138 2.31 21.67 -3.22
N ILE A 139 2.06 22.96 -3.42
CA ILE A 139 2.66 24.02 -2.60
C ILE A 139 1.77 24.21 -1.38
N GLY A 140 2.36 24.15 -0.19
CA GLY A 140 1.63 24.38 1.06
C GLY A 140 0.95 25.75 1.09
N ARG A 141 -0.08 25.90 1.92
CA ARG A 141 -0.84 27.15 2.04
C ARG A 141 -0.92 27.58 3.50
N LYS A 142 -0.64 28.86 3.76
CA LYS A 142 -0.93 29.47 5.07
C LYS A 142 -2.42 29.78 5.15
N GLN A 143 -3.04 29.51 6.29
CA GLN A 143 -4.41 29.96 6.56
C GLN A 143 -4.37 31.38 7.13
N ALA A 144 -5.45 32.15 6.91
CA ALA A 144 -5.56 33.49 7.46
C ALA A 144 -6.07 33.42 8.91
N ALA A 145 -5.33 34.04 9.82
CA ALA A 145 -5.58 34.11 11.27
C ALA A 145 -5.47 32.76 12.01
N ASP A 146 -4.25 32.23 12.10
CA ASP A 146 -3.95 31.24 13.14
C ASP A 146 -4.19 31.86 14.52
N ILE A 147 -4.91 31.15 15.39
CA ILE A 147 -5.25 31.57 16.76
C ILE A 147 -3.96 31.79 17.59
N ASP A 148 -2.87 31.13 17.21
CA ASP A 148 -1.55 31.24 17.85
C ASP A 148 -0.55 31.95 16.91
N PRO A 149 -0.14 33.21 17.21
CA PRO A 149 0.72 33.99 16.33
C PRO A 149 2.14 33.44 16.20
N LEU A 150 2.55 32.52 17.08
CA LEU A 150 3.86 31.87 17.04
C LEU A 150 3.79 30.47 16.42
N PHE A 151 2.62 30.00 16.02
CA PHE A 151 2.45 28.75 15.29
C PHE A 151 1.67 29.02 14.00
N ALA A 152 2.41 29.34 12.93
CA ALA A 152 1.87 29.68 11.62
C ALA A 152 2.32 28.66 10.55
N PRO A 153 1.81 27.42 10.57
CA PRO A 153 2.21 26.38 9.64
C PRO A 153 1.67 26.62 8.22
N ALA A 154 2.28 25.94 7.25
CA ALA A 154 1.70 25.72 5.94
C ALA A 154 0.96 24.38 5.94
N TYR A 155 -0.29 24.36 5.49
CA TYR A 155 -1.09 23.14 5.34
C TYR A 155 -1.03 22.62 3.91
N PHE A 156 -1.14 21.31 3.74
CA PHE A 156 -1.20 20.66 2.42
C PHE A 156 -2.18 19.49 2.44
N SER A 157 -2.73 19.17 1.27
CA SER A 157 -3.67 18.07 1.06
C SER A 157 -3.51 17.55 -0.36
N ILE A 158 -2.70 16.50 -0.51
CA ILE A 158 -2.25 16.00 -1.81
C ILE A 158 -2.95 14.69 -2.12
N ASP A 159 -3.72 14.68 -3.22
CA ASP A 159 -4.26 13.45 -3.76
C ASP A 159 -3.17 12.68 -4.50
N LEU A 160 -3.04 11.40 -4.18
CA LEU A 160 -2.09 10.48 -4.81
C LEU A 160 -2.54 10.13 -6.23
N ASP A 161 -1.59 9.92 -7.12
CA ASP A 161 -1.83 9.45 -8.49
C ASP A 161 -2.42 8.04 -8.56
N ASP A 162 -3.06 7.72 -9.69
CA ASP A 162 -3.71 6.42 -9.93
C ASP A 162 -2.74 5.22 -9.83
N GLN A 163 -1.45 5.44 -10.13
CA GLN A 163 -0.39 4.44 -9.99
C GLN A 163 -0.15 3.95 -8.55
N CYS A 164 -0.69 4.63 -7.53
CA CYS A 164 -0.64 4.17 -6.15
C CYS A 164 -1.67 3.07 -5.83
N PHE A 165 -2.64 2.82 -6.73
CA PHE A 165 -3.70 1.84 -6.53
C PHE A 165 -3.30 0.46 -7.06
N GLY A 166 -3.59 -0.59 -6.31
CA GLY A 166 -3.36 -1.98 -6.74
C GLY A 166 -1.91 -2.45 -6.66
N ALA A 167 -0.99 -1.61 -6.19
CA ALA A 167 0.42 -1.93 -6.06
C ALA A 167 0.78 -2.76 -4.80
N GLY A 168 -0.22 -3.11 -3.99
CA GLY A 168 -0.02 -3.69 -2.66
C GLY A 168 0.52 -2.66 -1.66
N GLU A 169 1.23 -3.12 -0.64
CA GLU A 169 1.87 -2.24 0.33
C GLU A 169 3.06 -1.50 -0.31
N MET A 170 2.90 -0.19 -0.51
CA MET A 170 3.88 0.70 -1.13
C MET A 170 4.45 1.65 -0.09
N GLN A 171 5.77 1.83 -0.08
CA GLN A 171 6.40 2.89 0.71
C GLN A 171 6.42 4.21 -0.05
N LEU A 172 5.94 5.27 0.59
CA LEU A 172 5.95 6.64 0.08
C LEU A 172 6.94 7.48 0.89
N SER A 173 7.72 8.31 0.20
CA SER A 173 8.62 9.30 0.79
C SER A 173 8.11 10.70 0.50
N ILE A 174 8.03 11.54 1.53
CA ILE A 174 7.54 12.92 1.45
C ILE A 174 8.75 13.84 1.55
N PHE A 175 8.82 14.83 0.67
CA PHE A 175 9.87 15.84 0.64
C PHE A 175 9.27 17.24 0.73
N ALA A 176 9.99 18.16 1.38
CA ALA A 176 9.69 19.58 1.43
C ALA A 176 10.85 20.36 0.81
N ASN A 177 10.60 21.06 -0.31
CA ASN A 177 11.64 21.71 -1.11
C ASN A 177 12.81 20.76 -1.46
N GLY A 178 12.53 19.47 -1.67
CA GLY A 178 13.52 18.44 -1.95
C GLY A 178 14.26 17.88 -0.73
N VAL A 179 13.98 18.36 0.49
CA VAL A 179 14.52 17.80 1.74
C VAL A 179 13.61 16.69 2.25
N PRO A 180 14.14 15.53 2.66
CA PRO A 180 13.31 14.46 3.25
C PRO A 180 12.55 14.96 4.48
N PHE A 181 11.23 14.79 4.47
CA PHE A 181 10.33 15.23 5.52
C PHE A 181 9.66 14.05 6.23
N GLY A 182 9.32 12.99 5.50
CA GLY A 182 8.59 11.87 6.09
C GLY A 182 8.54 10.63 5.22
N ARG A 183 8.05 9.54 5.81
CA ARG A 183 7.73 8.29 5.11
C ARG A 183 6.46 7.68 5.67
N LEU A 184 5.66 7.07 4.81
CA LEU A 184 4.49 6.29 5.23
C LEU A 184 4.22 5.13 4.28
N ALA A 185 3.51 4.13 4.79
CA ALA A 185 2.99 3.03 3.99
C ALA A 185 1.64 3.43 3.38
N CYS A 186 1.45 3.08 2.11
CA CYS A 186 0.20 3.25 1.37
C CYS A 186 -0.23 1.89 0.84
N ASN A 187 -1.51 1.54 1.02
CA ASN A 187 -2.08 0.30 0.49
C ASN A 187 -3.49 0.59 -0.03
N LEU A 188 -3.54 1.19 -1.22
CA LEU A 188 -4.80 1.49 -1.90
C LEU A 188 -5.22 0.29 -2.74
N ARG A 189 -6.38 -0.27 -2.43
CA ARG A 189 -6.92 -1.42 -3.13
C ARG A 189 -7.44 -1.01 -4.49
N LEU A 190 -7.23 -1.89 -5.46
CA LEU A 190 -7.74 -1.75 -6.81
C LEU A 190 -8.30 -3.09 -7.23
N HIS A 191 -9.59 -3.12 -7.54
CA HIS A 191 -10.27 -4.32 -8.02
C HIS A 191 -10.78 -4.03 -9.42
N GLY A 192 -10.61 -4.96 -10.34
CA GLY A 192 -11.07 -4.79 -11.70
C GLY A 192 -11.07 -6.09 -12.47
N ASN A 193 -11.82 -6.12 -13.55
CA ASN A 193 -11.87 -7.23 -14.46
C ASN A 193 -12.04 -6.74 -15.90
N LEU A 194 -11.33 -7.39 -16.82
CA LEU A 194 -11.56 -7.24 -18.25
C LEU A 194 -12.56 -8.30 -18.71
N GLU A 195 -13.63 -7.87 -19.37
CA GLU A 195 -14.71 -8.74 -19.82
C GLU A 195 -14.62 -9.00 -21.32
N VAL A 196 -14.33 -7.94 -22.08
CA VAL A 196 -14.13 -8.02 -23.53
C VAL A 196 -12.74 -7.49 -23.81
N VAL A 197 -11.92 -8.30 -24.47
CA VAL A 197 -10.60 -7.91 -24.97
C VAL A 197 -10.48 -8.48 -26.38
N THR A 198 -10.71 -7.63 -27.37
CA THR A 198 -10.61 -7.96 -28.79
C THR A 198 -9.73 -6.95 -29.50
N ALA A 199 -9.36 -7.22 -30.75
CA ALA A 199 -8.50 -6.32 -31.51
C ALA A 199 -9.11 -4.91 -31.68
N ASN A 200 -10.45 -4.79 -31.62
CA ASN A 200 -11.16 -3.55 -31.90
C ASN A 200 -12.00 -3.03 -30.72
N ASN A 201 -12.27 -3.84 -29.71
CA ASN A 201 -13.13 -3.47 -28.59
C ASN A 201 -12.57 -4.02 -27.28
N CYS A 202 -12.50 -3.15 -26.28
CA CYS A 202 -12.11 -3.52 -24.93
C CYS A 202 -13.15 -2.97 -23.93
N SER A 203 -13.58 -3.77 -22.97
CA SER A 203 -14.47 -3.32 -21.90
C SER A 203 -14.29 -4.13 -20.63
N GLY A 204 -14.70 -3.53 -19.52
CA GLY A 204 -14.56 -4.12 -18.20
C GLY A 204 -15.01 -3.14 -17.11
N TRP A 205 -14.51 -3.39 -15.91
CA TRP A 205 -14.73 -2.50 -14.77
C TRP A 205 -13.48 -2.40 -13.89
N LEU A 206 -13.34 -1.27 -13.21
CA LEU A 206 -12.24 -0.95 -12.31
C LEU A 206 -12.74 -0.05 -11.18
N VAL A 207 -12.42 -0.40 -9.93
CA VAL A 207 -12.84 0.34 -8.73
C VAL A 207 -11.77 0.32 -7.65
N SER A 208 -11.83 1.32 -6.77
CA SER A 208 -11.16 1.28 -5.48
C SER A 208 -12.18 1.48 -4.36
N PRO A 209 -12.38 0.50 -3.46
CA PRO A 209 -13.20 0.67 -2.26
C PRO A 209 -12.66 1.77 -1.33
N ASP A 210 -11.37 2.11 -1.41
CA ASP A 210 -10.72 3.12 -0.59
C ASP A 210 -10.97 4.55 -1.11
N GLN A 211 -11.44 4.67 -2.36
CA GLN A 211 -11.85 5.91 -3.00
C GLN A 211 -13.06 5.67 -3.92
N PRO A 212 -14.27 5.47 -3.36
CA PRO A 212 -15.41 5.00 -4.15
C PRO A 212 -15.90 5.97 -5.24
N GLN A 213 -15.58 7.26 -5.11
CA GLN A 213 -15.95 8.31 -6.06
C GLN A 213 -14.85 8.60 -7.10
N ARG A 214 -13.71 7.90 -7.03
CA ARG A 214 -12.60 8.14 -7.95
C ARG A 214 -12.88 7.47 -9.30
N SER A 215 -12.78 8.27 -10.36
CA SER A 215 -12.80 7.82 -11.74
C SER A 215 -11.38 7.55 -12.20
N PHE A 216 -11.13 6.36 -12.77
CA PHE A 216 -9.82 5.96 -13.24
C PHE A 216 -9.70 6.10 -14.76
N LYS A 217 -8.57 6.66 -15.21
CA LYS A 217 -8.23 6.76 -16.63
C LYS A 217 -7.27 5.65 -17.03
N ILE A 218 -7.63 4.92 -18.08
CA ILE A 218 -6.90 3.78 -18.58
C ILE A 218 -6.45 4.06 -20.02
N GLU A 219 -5.15 3.96 -20.26
CA GLU A 219 -4.54 4.02 -21.58
C GLU A 219 -4.39 2.61 -22.15
N VAL A 220 -4.73 2.45 -23.43
CA VAL A 220 -4.57 1.21 -24.18
C VAL A 220 -3.43 1.37 -25.16
N PHE A 221 -2.46 0.45 -25.08
CA PHE A 221 -1.34 0.37 -26.00
C PHE A 221 -1.48 -0.86 -26.88
N ARG A 222 -1.34 -0.68 -28.19
CA ARG A 222 -1.33 -1.75 -29.19
C ARG A 222 0.09 -1.92 -29.72
N ASN A 223 0.69 -3.09 -29.55
CA ASN A 223 2.09 -3.36 -29.93
C ASN A 223 3.09 -2.35 -29.32
N GLY A 224 2.77 -1.80 -28.14
CA GLY A 224 3.57 -0.77 -27.46
C GLY A 224 3.30 0.67 -27.89
N GLU A 225 2.47 0.90 -28.92
CA GLU A 225 2.06 2.24 -29.35
C GLU A 225 0.72 2.62 -28.73
N PHE A 226 0.56 3.89 -28.34
CA PHE A 226 -0.71 4.39 -27.80
C PHE A 226 -1.83 4.23 -28.84
N ALA A 227 -2.91 3.55 -28.46
CA ALA A 227 -4.03 3.24 -29.33
C ALA A 227 -5.29 4.03 -28.98
N ALA A 228 -5.61 4.13 -27.69
CA ALA A 228 -6.77 4.87 -27.18
C ALA A 228 -6.64 5.13 -25.67
N GLU A 229 -7.49 6.00 -25.14
CA GLU A 229 -7.74 6.20 -23.71
C GLU A 229 -9.21 5.93 -23.40
N MET A 230 -9.51 5.55 -22.16
CA MET A 230 -10.87 5.39 -21.66
C MET A 230 -10.95 5.77 -20.18
N GLU A 231 -12.15 6.04 -19.71
CA GLU A 231 -12.41 6.45 -18.35
C GLU A 231 -13.53 5.59 -17.73
N CYS A 232 -13.45 5.38 -16.42
CA CYS A 232 -14.46 4.64 -15.66
C CYS A 232 -15.66 5.56 -15.37
N GLU A 233 -16.56 5.68 -16.35
CA GLU A 233 -17.70 6.58 -16.33
C GLU A 233 -19.06 5.87 -16.42
N HIS A 234 -19.08 4.55 -16.60
CA HIS A 234 -20.32 3.80 -16.79
C HIS A 234 -20.81 3.18 -15.48
N GLU A 235 -22.12 3.29 -15.23
CA GLU A 235 -22.76 2.58 -14.12
C GLU A 235 -22.87 1.08 -14.41
N ARG A 236 -22.66 0.24 -13.39
CA ARG A 236 -22.78 -1.21 -13.46
C ARG A 236 -23.47 -1.73 -12.21
N GLU A 237 -24.71 -2.16 -12.34
CA GLU A 237 -25.52 -2.62 -11.20
C GLU A 237 -24.99 -3.91 -10.58
N ASP A 238 -24.47 -4.81 -11.43
CA ASP A 238 -23.80 -6.04 -11.03
C ASP A 238 -22.53 -5.78 -10.18
N VAL A 239 -21.74 -4.78 -10.57
CA VAL A 239 -20.55 -4.37 -9.82
C VAL A 239 -20.94 -3.61 -8.54
N ARG A 240 -21.98 -2.77 -8.58
CA ARG A 240 -22.54 -2.09 -7.40
C ARG A 240 -23.11 -3.07 -6.38
N GLY A 241 -23.56 -4.26 -6.81
CA GLY A 241 -23.94 -5.34 -5.89
C GLY A 241 -22.80 -5.79 -4.97
N ILE A 242 -21.54 -5.68 -5.42
CA ILE A 242 -20.34 -6.04 -4.67
C ILE A 242 -19.69 -4.79 -4.04
N TYR A 243 -19.70 -3.66 -4.75
CA TYR A 243 -19.11 -2.38 -4.35
C TYR A 243 -20.17 -1.26 -4.38
N PRO A 244 -21.10 -1.22 -3.42
CA PRO A 244 -22.28 -0.35 -3.49
C PRO A 244 -21.97 1.15 -3.44
N THR A 245 -20.81 1.51 -2.90
CA THR A 245 -20.35 2.90 -2.80
C THR A 245 -19.66 3.40 -4.07
N CYS A 246 -19.31 2.51 -5.01
CA CYS A 246 -18.58 2.86 -6.22
C CYS A 246 -19.55 3.23 -7.35
N ALA A 247 -19.53 4.50 -7.76
CA ALA A 247 -20.57 5.03 -8.65
C ALA A 247 -20.42 4.55 -10.10
N THR A 248 -19.28 4.76 -10.73
CA THR A 248 -19.09 4.55 -12.18
C THR A 248 -17.95 3.58 -12.46
N PRO A 249 -18.08 2.30 -12.10
CA PRO A 249 -16.98 1.35 -12.20
C PRO A 249 -16.66 0.90 -13.63
N GLY A 250 -17.59 1.08 -14.58
CA GLY A 250 -17.51 0.49 -15.91
C GLY A 250 -16.76 1.35 -16.92
N PHE A 251 -16.04 0.70 -17.82
CA PHE A 251 -15.35 1.34 -18.94
C PHE A 251 -15.53 0.53 -20.23
N GLY A 252 -15.39 1.21 -21.36
CA GLY A 252 -15.39 0.58 -22.67
C GLY A 252 -14.79 1.49 -23.73
N VAL A 253 -14.04 0.92 -24.67
CA VAL A 253 -13.45 1.66 -25.79
C VAL A 253 -13.46 0.85 -27.07
N THR A 254 -13.78 1.53 -28.17
CA THR A 254 -13.56 1.01 -29.52
C THR A 254 -12.22 1.51 -30.05
N LEU A 255 -11.30 0.60 -30.31
CA LEU A 255 -9.98 0.89 -30.85
C LEU A 255 -10.08 1.15 -32.36
N LYS A 256 -9.36 2.16 -32.85
CA LYS A 256 -9.27 2.44 -34.28
C LYS A 256 -8.77 1.20 -35.03
N HIS A 257 -9.44 0.91 -36.15
CA HIS A 257 -9.09 -0.22 -37.00
C HIS A 257 -7.72 0.00 -37.62
N SER A 258 -6.78 -0.93 -37.42
CA SER A 258 -5.49 -0.89 -38.11
C SER A 258 -5.59 -1.76 -39.37
N PRO A 259 -5.46 -1.20 -40.58
CA PRO A 259 -5.54 -1.98 -41.83
C PRO A 259 -4.44 -3.05 -41.94
N LEU A 260 -3.32 -2.88 -41.22
CA LEU A 260 -2.22 -3.86 -41.13
C LEU A 260 -2.56 -5.05 -40.19
N SER A 261 -3.47 -4.87 -39.23
CA SER A 261 -3.80 -5.87 -38.18
C SER A 261 -4.74 -6.99 -38.62
N ALA A 262 -5.27 -6.95 -39.84
CA ALA A 262 -6.23 -7.96 -40.29
C ALA A 262 -5.61 -9.36 -40.42
N VAL A 263 -4.27 -9.47 -40.49
CA VAL A 263 -3.52 -10.71 -40.78
C VAL A 263 -2.45 -11.05 -39.72
N GLU A 264 -2.29 -10.22 -38.70
CA GLU A 264 -1.25 -10.37 -37.67
C GLU A 264 -1.82 -10.28 -36.25
N ALA A 265 -1.33 -11.14 -35.37
CA ALA A 265 -1.64 -11.07 -33.94
C ALA A 265 -1.00 -9.81 -33.34
N THR A 266 -1.66 -9.21 -32.37
CA THR A 266 -1.25 -7.95 -31.74
C THR A 266 -1.24 -8.09 -30.23
N THR A 267 -0.41 -7.31 -29.54
CA THR A 267 -0.46 -7.18 -28.09
C THR A 267 -1.28 -5.96 -27.68
N LEU A 268 -2.11 -6.11 -26.65
CA LEU A 268 -2.81 -5.05 -25.95
C LEU A 268 -2.33 -4.95 -24.51
N SER A 269 -1.97 -3.74 -24.11
CA SER A 269 -1.56 -3.38 -22.75
C SER A 269 -2.52 -2.32 -22.22
N PHE A 270 -2.90 -2.42 -20.96
CA PHE A 270 -3.79 -1.47 -20.27
C PHE A 270 -3.00 -0.86 -19.13
N ARG A 271 -2.91 0.47 -19.03
CA ARG A 271 -2.08 1.13 -18.01
C ARG A 271 -2.82 2.35 -17.47
N PHE A 272 -2.51 2.73 -16.22
CA PHE A 272 -2.87 4.08 -15.79
C PHE A 272 -2.10 5.11 -16.62
N HIS A 273 -2.68 6.30 -16.76
CA HIS A 273 -2.04 7.41 -17.47
C HIS A 273 -0.62 7.66 -16.93
N GLY A 274 0.37 7.67 -17.83
CA GLY A 274 1.78 7.90 -17.48
C GLY A 274 2.47 6.74 -16.75
N SER A 275 1.78 5.63 -16.47
CA SER A 275 2.37 4.43 -15.86
C SER A 275 2.98 3.49 -16.89
N SER A 276 4.06 2.82 -16.51
CA SER A 276 4.68 1.74 -17.28
C SER A 276 4.19 0.34 -16.88
N THR A 277 3.35 0.24 -15.85
CA THR A 277 2.86 -1.03 -15.31
C THR A 277 1.54 -1.43 -15.95
N ASP A 278 1.46 -2.66 -16.44
CA ASP A 278 0.25 -3.22 -17.02
C ASP A 278 -0.78 -3.58 -15.92
N LEU A 279 -2.03 -3.15 -16.13
CA LEU A 279 -3.21 -3.55 -15.37
C LEU A 279 -3.68 -4.94 -15.81
N PHE A 280 -4.48 -5.59 -14.96
CA PHE A 280 -5.15 -6.87 -15.24
C PHE A 280 -4.18 -7.98 -15.66
N ASP A 281 -2.97 -8.03 -15.10
CA ASP A 281 -1.96 -9.05 -15.41
C ASP A 281 -1.62 -9.15 -16.91
N GLY A 282 -1.72 -8.03 -17.64
CA GLY A 282 -1.32 -7.93 -19.04
C GLY A 282 0.20 -8.13 -19.27
N PRO A 283 0.65 -8.11 -20.54
CA PRO A 283 -0.10 -7.80 -21.76
C PRO A 283 -0.91 -8.99 -22.30
N TYR A 284 -1.90 -8.66 -23.14
CA TYR A 284 -2.80 -9.59 -23.82
C TYR A 284 -2.40 -9.74 -25.29
N VAL A 285 -2.25 -10.96 -25.78
CA VAL A 285 -2.14 -11.29 -27.20
C VAL A 285 -3.53 -11.48 -27.77
N VAL A 286 -3.88 -10.70 -28.78
CA VAL A 286 -5.18 -10.72 -29.44
C VAL A 286 -5.02 -10.93 -30.93
N ALA A 287 -5.82 -11.82 -31.50
CA ALA A 287 -5.86 -12.05 -32.94
C ALA A 287 -7.31 -12.23 -33.40
N ASN A 288 -7.67 -11.58 -34.51
CA ASN A 288 -8.90 -11.94 -35.21
C ASN A 288 -8.74 -13.33 -35.86
N ARG A 289 -9.84 -13.95 -36.27
CA ARG A 289 -9.81 -15.30 -36.86
C ARG A 289 -8.81 -15.45 -38.03
N PRO A 290 -8.76 -14.56 -39.04
CA PRO A 290 -7.75 -14.66 -40.11
C PRO A 290 -6.31 -14.60 -39.59
N ALA A 291 -6.00 -13.70 -38.66
CA ALA A 291 -4.67 -13.55 -38.07
C ALA A 291 -4.28 -14.74 -37.21
N ALA A 292 -5.20 -15.29 -36.41
CA ALA A 292 -4.98 -16.47 -35.58
C ALA A 292 -4.66 -17.70 -36.46
N VAL A 293 -5.44 -17.90 -37.53
CA VAL A 293 -5.20 -18.98 -38.50
C VAL A 293 -3.87 -18.79 -39.22
N ALA A 294 -3.55 -17.56 -39.66
CA ALA A 294 -2.29 -17.26 -40.33
C ALA A 294 -1.07 -17.47 -39.41
N ALA A 295 -1.14 -17.01 -38.16
CA ALA A 295 -0.10 -17.20 -37.16
C ALA A 295 0.14 -18.68 -36.87
N ALA A 296 -0.95 -19.45 -36.69
CA ALA A 296 -0.85 -20.88 -36.48
C ALA A 296 -0.24 -21.60 -37.69
N TYR A 297 -0.65 -21.25 -38.91
CA TYR A 297 -0.08 -21.84 -40.11
C TYR A 297 1.42 -21.57 -40.25
N ARG A 298 1.87 -20.33 -39.97
CA ARG A 298 3.30 -19.99 -39.93
C ARG A 298 4.06 -20.81 -38.88
N ALA A 299 3.50 -20.97 -37.68
CA ALA A 299 4.09 -21.81 -36.64
C ALA A 299 4.18 -23.29 -37.04
N ALA A 300 3.17 -23.83 -37.72
CA ALA A 300 3.19 -25.19 -38.27
C ALA A 300 4.30 -25.36 -39.32
N GLN A 301 4.43 -24.40 -40.24
CA GLN A 301 5.48 -24.43 -41.26
C GLN A 301 6.88 -24.41 -40.63
N LEU A 302 7.11 -23.54 -39.65
CA LEU A 302 8.39 -23.50 -38.93
C LEU A 302 8.66 -24.79 -38.15
N ALA A 303 7.66 -25.35 -37.47
CA ALA A 303 7.79 -26.63 -36.76
C ALA A 303 8.15 -27.79 -37.72
N ASN A 304 7.62 -27.75 -38.94
CA ASN A 304 7.91 -28.72 -40.00
C ASN A 304 9.28 -28.53 -40.66
N GLN A 305 9.77 -27.29 -40.75
CA GLN A 305 11.10 -26.98 -41.28
C GLN A 305 12.23 -27.40 -40.32
N GLY A 306 11.89 -27.74 -39.07
CA GLY A 306 12.81 -28.26 -38.07
C GLY A 306 13.48 -27.13 -37.28
N PHE A 307 13.31 -27.16 -35.95
CA PHE A 307 14.01 -26.26 -35.04
C PHE A 307 15.24 -26.97 -34.46
N PRO A 308 16.41 -26.30 -34.39
CA PRO A 308 17.56 -26.82 -33.66
C PRO A 308 17.19 -27.11 -32.21
N GLY A 309 17.44 -28.33 -31.73
CA GLY A 309 17.18 -28.72 -30.34
C GLY A 309 15.76 -29.23 -30.04
N ILE A 310 14.86 -29.34 -31.03
CA ILE A 310 13.52 -29.91 -30.84
C ILE A 310 13.44 -31.30 -31.52
N GLY A 311 13.24 -32.35 -30.71
CA GLY A 311 13.14 -33.74 -31.17
C GLY A 311 11.84 -34.06 -31.90
N ALA A 312 11.65 -35.32 -32.28
CA ALA A 312 10.43 -35.77 -32.97
C ALA A 312 9.18 -35.73 -32.06
N ALA A 313 9.36 -36.03 -30.77
CA ALA A 313 8.27 -36.07 -29.80
C ALA A 313 7.76 -34.65 -29.48
N GLU A 314 8.66 -33.70 -29.26
CA GLU A 314 8.33 -32.30 -28.99
C GLU A 314 7.64 -31.65 -30.19
N ARG A 315 8.07 -31.99 -31.42
CA ARG A 315 7.37 -31.57 -32.65
C ARG A 315 5.95 -32.12 -32.73
N ALA A 316 5.73 -33.39 -32.39
CA ALA A 316 4.39 -33.97 -32.37
C ALA A 316 3.47 -33.30 -31.33
N VAL A 317 4.01 -32.98 -30.14
CA VAL A 317 3.28 -32.23 -29.10
C VAL A 317 2.91 -30.83 -29.61
N MET A 318 3.85 -30.13 -30.25
CA MET A 318 3.61 -28.79 -30.82
C MET A 318 2.55 -28.82 -31.91
N GLN A 319 2.60 -29.80 -32.81
CA GLN A 319 1.59 -30.00 -33.86
C GLN A 319 0.21 -30.29 -33.28
N LEU A 320 0.12 -31.12 -32.23
CA LEU A 320 -1.15 -31.41 -31.55
C LEU A 320 -1.73 -30.16 -30.87
N ALA A 321 -0.89 -29.38 -30.17
CA ALA A 321 -1.29 -28.13 -29.54
C ALA A 321 -1.80 -27.13 -30.57
N LEU A 322 -1.12 -27.01 -31.70
CA LEU A 322 -1.49 -26.13 -32.80
C LEU A 322 -2.79 -26.56 -33.49
N SER A 323 -3.02 -27.86 -33.67
CA SER A 323 -4.28 -28.38 -34.21
C SER A 323 -5.44 -28.06 -33.30
N ARG A 324 -5.29 -28.28 -31.98
CA ARG A 324 -6.32 -27.93 -30.99
C ARG A 324 -6.59 -26.43 -30.96
N PHE A 325 -5.55 -25.61 -31.06
CA PHE A 325 -5.65 -24.17 -31.17
C PHE A 325 -6.44 -23.75 -32.41
N LEU A 326 -6.11 -24.30 -33.58
CA LEU A 326 -6.81 -24.03 -34.84
C LEU A 326 -8.29 -24.43 -34.78
N ASP A 327 -8.61 -25.55 -34.14
CA ASP A 327 -10.01 -25.98 -33.96
C ASP A 327 -10.78 -25.06 -33.02
N SER A 328 -10.14 -24.51 -31.98
CA SER A 328 -10.72 -23.51 -31.09
C SER A 328 -10.94 -22.16 -31.80
N ALA A 329 -9.90 -21.64 -32.45
CA ALA A 329 -9.91 -20.36 -33.16
C ALA A 329 -10.83 -20.35 -34.41
N ARG A 330 -11.30 -21.52 -34.87
CA ARG A 330 -12.32 -21.63 -35.93
C ARG A 330 -13.75 -21.60 -35.40
N LYS A 331 -13.96 -21.97 -34.14
CA LYS A 331 -15.27 -21.95 -33.46
C LYS A 331 -15.57 -20.58 -32.86
N GLU A 332 -14.54 -19.85 -32.45
CA GLU A 332 -14.61 -18.49 -31.89
C GLU A 332 -14.19 -17.44 -32.94
N ASP A 333 -14.66 -16.20 -32.83
CA ASP A 333 -14.33 -15.09 -33.77
C ASP A 333 -12.91 -14.49 -33.55
N GLY A 334 -11.94 -15.33 -33.17
CA GLY A 334 -10.57 -14.93 -32.87
C GLY A 334 -9.99 -15.67 -31.66
N PHE A 335 -8.96 -15.10 -31.05
CA PHE A 335 -8.35 -15.61 -29.83
C PHE A 335 -7.75 -14.47 -28.98
N THR A 336 -7.83 -14.62 -27.66
CA THR A 336 -7.23 -13.73 -26.67
C THR A 336 -6.47 -14.57 -25.63
N ALA A 337 -5.20 -14.27 -25.37
CA ALA A 337 -4.40 -14.88 -24.31
C ALA A 337 -3.62 -13.83 -23.52
N SER A 338 -3.43 -14.04 -22.21
CA SER A 338 -2.48 -13.24 -21.41
C SER A 338 -1.09 -13.91 -21.38
N LYS A 339 -0.04 -13.10 -21.14
CA LYS A 339 1.35 -13.54 -20.92
C LYS A 339 1.51 -14.39 -19.66
N GLN A 340 0.61 -14.24 -18.70
CA GLN A 340 0.44 -15.18 -17.60
C GLN A 340 -0.79 -16.05 -17.90
N ALA A 341 -0.73 -17.34 -17.59
CA ALA A 341 -1.92 -18.17 -17.61
C ALA A 341 -2.89 -17.57 -16.58
N ALA A 342 -3.88 -16.81 -17.06
CA ALA A 342 -4.97 -16.39 -16.20
C ALA A 342 -5.55 -17.67 -15.58
N PRO A 343 -5.76 -17.74 -14.25
CA PRO A 343 -6.76 -18.67 -13.76
C PRO A 343 -8.02 -18.34 -14.55
N SER A 344 -8.46 -19.30 -15.37
CA SER A 344 -9.63 -19.12 -16.21
C SER A 344 -10.76 -18.65 -15.30
N ALA A 345 -11.36 -17.50 -15.62
CA ALA A 345 -12.56 -16.99 -14.97
C ALA A 345 -13.77 -17.93 -15.15
N ALA A 346 -13.60 -19.08 -15.81
CA ALA A 346 -14.52 -20.19 -15.72
C ALA A 346 -14.31 -20.95 -14.39
N HIS A 347 -15.04 -20.51 -13.35
CA HIS A 347 -15.37 -21.32 -12.18
C HIS A 347 -14.17 -21.82 -11.36
N LEU A 348 -13.45 -20.91 -10.70
CA LEU A 348 -12.94 -21.26 -9.38
C LEU A 348 -14.15 -21.17 -8.43
N PRO A 349 -14.61 -22.28 -7.82
CA PRO A 349 -15.65 -22.18 -6.81
C PRO A 349 -15.15 -21.20 -5.74
N GLN A 350 -15.96 -20.17 -5.45
CA GLN A 350 -15.81 -19.36 -4.24
C GLN A 350 -15.48 -20.32 -3.09
N PRO A 351 -14.43 -20.05 -2.28
CA PRO A 351 -14.09 -20.97 -1.23
C PRO A 351 -15.31 -21.17 -0.34
N ARG A 352 -15.63 -22.40 -0.01
CA ARG A 352 -16.84 -22.74 0.75
C ARG A 352 -16.79 -22.09 2.13
N ILE A 353 -15.61 -22.02 2.73
CA ILE A 353 -15.37 -21.39 4.02
C ILE A 353 -13.90 -20.97 4.15
N VAL A 354 -13.64 -19.91 4.92
CA VAL A 354 -12.29 -19.46 5.28
C VAL A 354 -12.07 -19.66 6.78
N VAL A 355 -11.13 -20.53 7.14
CA VAL A 355 -10.72 -20.77 8.53
C VAL A 355 -9.61 -19.78 8.88
N ILE A 356 -9.84 -18.93 9.89
CA ILE A 356 -8.89 -17.93 10.37
C ILE A 356 -8.36 -18.38 11.72
N VAL A 357 -7.04 -18.56 11.81
CA VAL A 357 -6.34 -18.98 13.03
C VAL A 357 -5.40 -17.84 13.48
N PRO A 358 -5.78 -17.02 14.47
CA PRO A 358 -4.87 -16.09 15.11
C PRO A 358 -3.91 -16.86 16.04
N ILE A 359 -2.62 -16.56 15.95
CA ILE A 359 -1.54 -17.32 16.57
C ILE A 359 -0.69 -16.39 17.41
N TYR A 360 -0.63 -16.65 18.71
CA TYR A 360 0.30 -16.00 19.62
C TYR A 360 0.84 -17.01 20.63
N ARG A 361 2.14 -17.31 20.54
CA ARG A 361 2.86 -18.31 21.35
C ARG A 361 2.36 -19.74 21.17
N GLY A 362 3.10 -20.69 21.76
CA GLY A 362 2.68 -22.09 21.85
C GLY A 362 2.84 -22.84 20.52
N VAL A 363 4.10 -22.99 20.08
CA VAL A 363 4.46 -23.61 18.79
C VAL A 363 3.85 -25.00 18.62
N GLU A 364 3.94 -25.84 19.65
CA GLU A 364 3.52 -27.26 19.56
C GLU A 364 2.01 -27.44 19.55
N VAL A 365 1.29 -26.64 20.34
CA VAL A 365 -0.18 -26.63 20.32
C VAL A 365 -0.72 -26.05 19.02
N THR A 366 -0.08 -24.99 18.51
CA THR A 366 -0.40 -24.39 17.21
C THR A 366 -0.17 -25.37 16.07
N ARG A 367 0.96 -26.09 16.08
CA ARG A 367 1.27 -27.14 15.11
C ARG A 367 0.17 -28.21 15.10
N ALA A 368 -0.20 -28.73 16.27
CA ALA A 368 -1.25 -29.74 16.38
C ALA A 368 -2.60 -29.23 15.85
N CYS A 369 -2.94 -27.96 16.13
CA CYS A 369 -4.13 -27.32 15.57
C CYS A 369 -4.08 -27.28 14.03
N ILE A 370 -3.00 -26.75 13.46
CA ILE A 370 -2.84 -26.62 12.00
C ILE A 370 -2.90 -28.00 11.32
N GLU A 371 -2.22 -29.00 11.87
CA GLU A 371 -2.21 -30.37 11.34
C GLU A 371 -3.62 -31.00 11.41
N SER A 372 -4.37 -30.76 12.48
CA SER A 372 -5.74 -31.24 12.60
C SER A 372 -6.69 -30.60 11.57
N VAL A 373 -6.51 -29.31 11.28
CA VAL A 373 -7.29 -28.60 10.25
C VAL A 373 -6.91 -29.09 8.85
N LEU A 374 -5.62 -29.27 8.58
CA LEU A 374 -5.11 -29.81 7.31
C LEU A 374 -5.67 -31.21 7.02
N ALA A 375 -5.80 -32.05 8.04
CA ALA A 375 -6.29 -33.42 7.90
C ALA A 375 -7.78 -33.51 7.55
N HIS A 376 -8.59 -32.51 7.93
CA HIS A 376 -10.05 -32.58 7.83
C HIS A 376 -10.68 -31.54 6.92
N ARG A 377 -9.98 -30.46 6.53
CA ARG A 377 -10.50 -29.47 5.57
C ARG A 377 -10.51 -30.01 4.14
N ASN A 378 -11.39 -29.49 3.30
CA ASN A 378 -11.30 -29.71 1.87
C ASN A 378 -10.27 -28.75 1.25
N ALA A 379 -9.08 -29.26 0.93
CA ALA A 379 -7.99 -28.45 0.38
C ALA A 379 -8.30 -27.76 -0.96
N GLN A 380 -9.32 -28.20 -1.71
CA GLN A 380 -9.71 -27.59 -2.99
C GLN A 380 -10.72 -26.45 -2.84
N THR A 381 -11.51 -26.46 -1.76
CA THR A 381 -12.62 -25.50 -1.57
C THR A 381 -12.51 -24.67 -0.31
N ASP A 382 -11.77 -25.10 0.71
CA ASP A 382 -11.67 -24.40 1.99
C ASP A 382 -10.32 -23.69 2.09
N ARG A 383 -10.33 -22.45 2.57
CA ARG A 383 -9.13 -21.62 2.75
C ARG A 383 -8.70 -21.64 4.22
N LEU A 384 -7.40 -21.71 4.48
CA LEU A 384 -6.83 -21.57 5.83
C LEU A 384 -5.92 -20.34 5.89
N ILE A 385 -6.20 -19.43 6.81
CA ILE A 385 -5.39 -18.23 7.07
C ILE A 385 -4.78 -18.37 8.47
N LEU A 386 -3.47 -18.45 8.53
CA LEU A 386 -2.68 -18.50 9.76
C LEU A 386 -2.09 -17.10 10.00
N ILE A 387 -2.37 -16.49 11.14
CA ILE A 387 -1.92 -15.12 11.42
C ILE A 387 -1.03 -15.11 12.65
N ASN A 388 0.29 -15.03 12.47
CA ASN A 388 1.24 -14.85 13.55
C ASN A 388 1.16 -13.43 14.09
N ASP A 389 0.65 -13.28 15.31
CA ASP A 389 0.48 -12.01 16.00
C ASP A 389 1.74 -11.57 16.75
N ALA A 390 2.86 -11.51 16.02
CA ALA A 390 4.19 -11.23 16.55
C ALA A 390 4.60 -12.14 17.74
N SER A 391 4.46 -13.46 17.56
CA SER A 391 4.92 -14.43 18.57
C SER A 391 6.41 -14.25 18.88
N PRO A 392 6.81 -14.21 20.17
CA PRO A 392 8.19 -13.99 20.57
C PRO A 392 9.10 -15.21 20.32
N GLU A 393 8.55 -16.41 20.19
CA GLU A 393 9.33 -17.61 19.89
C GLU A 393 9.85 -17.59 18.44
N PRO A 394 11.18 -17.59 18.20
CA PRO A 394 11.74 -17.58 16.84
C PRO A 394 11.26 -18.77 15.99
N LEU A 395 11.05 -19.93 16.65
CA LEU A 395 10.57 -21.16 16.02
C LEU A 395 9.15 -21.04 15.45
N MET A 396 8.33 -20.08 15.91
CA MET A 396 6.96 -19.92 15.41
C MET A 396 6.96 -19.51 13.95
N ALA A 397 7.76 -18.51 13.56
CA ALA A 397 7.81 -18.03 12.18
C ALA A 397 8.32 -19.13 11.23
N ASP A 398 9.40 -19.81 11.62
CA ASP A 398 9.98 -20.92 10.84
C ASP A 398 9.02 -22.10 10.70
N MET A 399 8.22 -22.39 11.73
CA MET A 399 7.21 -23.45 11.70
C MET A 399 6.07 -23.08 10.74
N LEU A 400 5.55 -21.85 10.84
CA LEU A 400 4.44 -21.39 10.00
C LEU A 400 4.82 -21.29 8.52
N ALA A 401 6.05 -20.87 8.22
CA ALA A 401 6.55 -20.75 6.85
C ALA A 401 6.45 -22.08 6.07
N ARG A 402 6.58 -23.23 6.74
CA ARG A 402 6.47 -24.57 6.12
C ARG A 402 5.07 -24.87 5.59
N TYR A 403 4.05 -24.19 6.10
CA TYR A 403 2.68 -24.43 5.67
C TYR A 403 2.27 -23.62 4.43
N THR A 404 3.12 -22.70 3.95
CA THR A 404 2.85 -21.91 2.73
C THR A 404 2.86 -22.76 1.45
N GLU A 405 3.50 -23.93 1.48
CA GLU A 405 3.52 -24.89 0.36
C GLU A 405 2.21 -25.69 0.23
N HIS A 406 1.32 -25.62 1.22
CA HIS A 406 0.04 -26.34 1.16
C HIS A 406 -1.00 -25.56 0.35
N PRO A 407 -1.83 -26.24 -0.46
CA PRO A 407 -2.88 -25.60 -1.24
C PRO A 407 -3.88 -24.86 -0.34
N ASN A 408 -4.24 -23.65 -0.77
CA ASN A 408 -5.18 -22.73 -0.10
C ASN A 408 -4.81 -22.39 1.36
N VAL A 409 -3.52 -22.42 1.72
CA VAL A 409 -3.00 -21.92 3.00
C VAL A 409 -2.30 -20.57 2.81
N PHE A 410 -2.64 -19.61 3.66
CA PHE A 410 -2.04 -18.29 3.71
C PHE A 410 -1.46 -18.04 5.09
N VAL A 411 -0.22 -17.53 5.14
CA VAL A 411 0.44 -17.18 6.39
C VAL A 411 0.68 -15.67 6.41
N LEU A 412 0.07 -15.00 7.38
CA LEU A 412 0.23 -13.57 7.63
C LEU A 412 1.03 -13.38 8.92
N THR A 413 1.83 -12.33 9.01
CA THR A 413 2.57 -11.97 10.24
C THR A 413 2.34 -10.50 10.56
N ASN A 414 1.98 -10.19 11.80
CA ASN A 414 1.91 -8.81 12.31
C ASN A 414 3.30 -8.39 12.78
N SER A 415 3.65 -7.12 12.58
CA SER A 415 4.93 -6.55 13.04
C SER A 415 4.97 -6.34 14.56
N ASN A 416 3.80 -6.16 15.19
CA ASN A 416 3.61 -6.02 16.63
C ASN A 416 2.46 -6.92 17.08
N ASN A 417 2.39 -7.24 18.37
CA ASN A 417 1.26 -7.97 18.95
C ASN A 417 0.03 -7.05 19.00
N LEU A 418 -0.94 -7.29 18.12
CA LEU A 418 -2.17 -6.51 17.96
C LEU A 418 -3.31 -7.05 18.85
N GLY A 419 -3.16 -8.26 19.37
CA GLY A 419 -4.18 -8.96 20.11
C GLY A 419 -5.24 -9.61 19.21
N PHE A 420 -5.98 -10.55 19.80
CA PHE A 420 -6.90 -11.44 19.10
C PHE A 420 -7.87 -10.72 18.13
N VAL A 421 -8.56 -9.67 18.60
CA VAL A 421 -9.60 -8.99 17.80
C VAL A 421 -9.01 -8.31 16.56
N GLN A 422 -7.89 -7.61 16.70
CA GLN A 422 -7.26 -6.90 15.57
C GLN A 422 -6.64 -7.88 14.58
N THR A 423 -6.05 -8.96 15.09
CA THR A 423 -5.51 -10.07 14.29
C THR A 423 -6.60 -10.79 13.51
N VAL A 424 -7.75 -11.06 14.14
CA VAL A 424 -8.93 -11.62 13.49
C VAL A 424 -9.49 -10.67 12.44
N ASN A 425 -9.61 -9.37 12.74
CA ASN A 425 -10.11 -8.38 11.79
C ASN A 425 -9.23 -8.31 10.53
N ARG A 426 -7.91 -8.45 10.68
CA ARG A 426 -6.98 -8.58 9.55
C ARG A 426 -7.30 -9.83 8.71
N GLY A 427 -7.57 -10.95 9.35
CA GLY A 427 -7.99 -12.19 8.68
C GLY A 427 -9.34 -12.06 7.97
N LEU A 428 -10.33 -11.46 8.62
CA LEU A 428 -11.66 -11.23 8.04
C LEU A 428 -11.60 -10.27 6.85
N HIS A 429 -10.75 -9.24 6.92
CA HIS A 429 -10.51 -8.34 5.80
C HIS A 429 -9.90 -9.10 4.60
N PHE A 430 -8.96 -10.01 4.86
CA PHE A 430 -8.37 -10.88 3.83
C PHE A 430 -9.39 -11.90 3.28
N ALA A 431 -10.36 -12.33 4.09
CA ALA A 431 -11.39 -13.31 3.76
C ALA A 431 -12.70 -12.70 3.20
N SER A 432 -12.72 -11.41 2.86
CA SER A 432 -13.94 -10.68 2.51
C SER A 432 -14.78 -11.36 1.42
N GLY A 433 -16.10 -11.40 1.63
CA GLY A 433 -17.08 -11.97 0.68
C GLY A 433 -17.29 -13.48 0.81
N VAL A 434 -16.73 -14.12 1.85
CA VAL A 434 -16.82 -15.57 2.09
C VAL A 434 -17.09 -15.85 3.57
N ASP A 435 -17.89 -16.88 3.85
CA ASP A 435 -18.14 -17.33 5.22
C ASP A 435 -16.83 -17.66 5.94
N SER A 436 -16.66 -17.10 7.14
CA SER A 436 -15.43 -17.19 7.91
C SER A 436 -15.63 -17.93 9.23
N LEU A 437 -14.79 -18.93 9.49
CA LEU A 437 -14.70 -19.65 10.76
C LEU A 437 -13.49 -19.13 11.54
N LEU A 438 -13.73 -18.54 12.71
CA LEU A 438 -12.67 -18.19 13.64
C LEU A 438 -12.30 -19.41 14.47
N LEU A 439 -11.04 -19.82 14.42
CA LEU A 439 -10.55 -21.01 15.11
C LEU A 439 -9.36 -20.64 16.00
N ASN A 440 -9.46 -20.92 17.30
CA ASN A 440 -8.33 -20.70 18.21
C ASN A 440 -7.17 -21.66 17.89
N SER A 441 -5.94 -21.18 18.06
CA SER A 441 -4.71 -21.92 17.75
C SER A 441 -4.41 -23.11 18.68
N ASP A 442 -5.23 -23.34 19.69
CA ASP A 442 -5.17 -24.47 20.63
C ASP A 442 -6.30 -25.51 20.40
N THR A 443 -6.98 -25.45 19.26
CA THR A 443 -8.09 -26.35 18.92
C THR A 443 -7.64 -27.59 18.16
N VAL A 444 -8.23 -28.75 18.44
CA VAL A 444 -8.07 -29.96 17.60
C VAL A 444 -9.39 -30.25 16.89
N VAL A 445 -9.36 -30.22 15.56
CA VAL A 445 -10.53 -30.48 14.71
C VAL A 445 -10.64 -31.97 14.39
N HIS A 446 -11.87 -32.51 14.45
CA HIS A 446 -12.17 -33.91 14.15
C HIS A 446 -13.01 -34.06 12.87
N ALA A 447 -13.05 -35.28 12.32
CA ALA A 447 -13.86 -35.58 11.15
C ALA A 447 -15.35 -35.24 11.36
N GLY A 448 -15.93 -34.52 10.39
CA GLY A 448 -17.34 -34.11 10.39
C GLY A 448 -17.60 -32.70 10.97
N ALA A 449 -16.55 -31.99 11.40
CA ALA A 449 -16.60 -30.59 11.80
C ALA A 449 -16.73 -29.62 10.62
#